data_AF-W9ECU1-F1
#
_entry.id   AF-W9ECU1-F1
#
_cell.length_a   1.000
_cell.length_b   1.000
_cell.length_c   1.000
_cell.angle_alpha   90.00
_cell.angle_beta   90.00
_cell.angle_gamma   90.00
#
_symmetry.space_group_name_H-M   'P 1'
#
loop_
_entity.id
_entity.type
_entity.pdbx_description
1 polymer ?
#
loop_
_entity_poly.entity_id
_entity_poly.type
_entity_poly.pdbx_seq_one_letter_code
_entity_poly.pdbx_strand_id
1 'polypeptide(L)'
;MILNMADLNLPDELTRLRLKELAEEVRGRFAKKGLSDIFDVLAEAAFLIRKPMETNEISGFSTYFEEQFIVFLNSNFTLGHERFTGAHELYHIIYNPNILKKEKVILDKEKYKEEEEAADIFASEFLMPEDYIKEIFYKIINVDKNSVLPRHIIRMHNYFKVSYKAMLKRLIQLGLCSPDKYEELVKICSIENTEKLQSLTKREGYSTDLIIPSKVTYISKEYIEFVKNNYERGNISYENMKSSFEFIGLTPDDFGYEYPQEEDY
;
A
#
# COMPACT_ATOMS: atom_id res chain seq x y z
N MET A 1 16.24 -17.25 -24.58
CA MET A 1 14.94 -16.72 -25.01
C MET A 1 14.95 -15.26 -24.58
N ILE A 2 14.84 -14.31 -25.50
CA ILE A 2 14.82 -12.87 -25.16
C ILE A 2 13.45 -12.63 -24.53
N LEU A 3 13.40 -12.29 -23.23
CA LEU A 3 12.15 -11.87 -22.59
C LEU A 3 11.69 -10.57 -23.25
N ASN A 4 10.49 -10.57 -23.81
CA ASN A 4 9.92 -9.36 -24.37
C ASN A 4 9.10 -8.62 -23.29
N MET A 5 8.84 -7.33 -23.48
CA MET A 5 8.07 -6.52 -22.52
C MET A 5 6.67 -7.09 -22.23
N ALA A 6 6.10 -7.82 -23.18
CA ALA A 6 4.82 -8.53 -23.06
C ALA A 6 4.85 -9.65 -22.01
N ASP A 7 5.99 -10.33 -21.81
CA ASP A 7 6.12 -11.43 -20.85
C ASP A 7 6.08 -10.94 -19.38
N LEU A 8 6.23 -9.62 -19.18
CA LEU A 8 6.23 -8.99 -17.86
C LEU A 8 4.88 -8.36 -17.48
N ASN A 9 3.87 -8.47 -18.35
CA ASN A 9 2.58 -7.77 -18.27
C ASN A 9 2.78 -6.26 -18.03
N LEU A 10 3.66 -5.63 -18.81
CA LEU A 10 3.80 -4.18 -18.77
C LEU A 10 2.65 -3.53 -19.54
N PRO A 11 2.10 -2.41 -19.04
CA PRO A 11 0.98 -1.75 -19.68
C PRO A 11 1.39 -1.13 -21.02
N ASP A 12 0.42 -0.96 -21.91
CA ASP A 12 0.63 -0.17 -23.12
C ASP A 12 0.95 1.29 -22.74
N GLU A 13 1.78 1.94 -23.55
CA GLU A 13 2.34 3.25 -23.21
C GLU A 13 1.28 4.35 -23.18
N LEU A 14 0.23 4.26 -24.02
CA LEU A 14 -0.83 5.27 -24.07
C LEU A 14 -1.68 5.22 -22.79
N THR A 15 -2.09 4.02 -22.37
CA THR A 15 -2.81 3.81 -21.11
C THR A 15 -1.95 4.21 -19.92
N ARG A 16 -0.66 3.85 -19.93
CA ARG A 16 0.28 4.26 -18.88
C ARG A 16 0.35 5.78 -18.75
N LEU A 17 0.52 6.51 -19.85
CA LEU A 17 0.60 7.98 -19.83
C LEU A 17 -0.69 8.61 -19.30
N ARG A 18 -1.86 8.09 -19.69
CA ARG A 18 -3.15 8.54 -19.14
C ARG A 18 -3.20 8.37 -17.62
N LEU A 19 -2.79 7.21 -17.11
CA LEU A 19 -2.84 6.91 -15.68
C LEU A 19 -1.71 7.59 -14.89
N LYS A 20 -0.58 7.91 -15.54
CA LYS A 20 0.46 8.79 -14.99
C LYS A 20 -0.12 10.16 -14.68
N GLU A 21 -0.87 10.76 -15.60
CA GLU A 21 -1.51 12.07 -15.38
C GLU A 21 -2.49 12.03 -14.20
N LEU A 22 -3.33 10.99 -14.12
CA LEU A 22 -4.23 10.79 -12.98
C LEU A 22 -3.46 10.65 -11.65
N ALA A 23 -2.39 9.84 -11.64
CA ALA A 23 -1.55 9.65 -10.46
C ALA A 23 -0.86 10.94 -10.01
N GLU A 24 -0.41 11.77 -10.95
CA GLU A 24 0.16 13.10 -10.67
C GLU A 24 -0.86 14.07 -10.09
N GLU A 25 -2.06 14.12 -10.65
CA GLU A 25 -3.17 14.93 -10.14
C GLU A 25 -3.50 14.56 -8.69
N VAL A 26 -3.70 13.26 -8.43
CA VAL A 26 -4.05 12.75 -7.09
C VAL A 26 -2.91 13.02 -6.09
N ARG A 27 -1.65 12.77 -6.46
CA ARG A 27 -0.50 13.16 -5.62
C ARG A 27 -0.51 14.65 -5.30
N GLY A 28 -0.70 15.50 -6.31
CA GLY A 28 -0.73 16.95 -6.13
C GLY A 28 -1.85 17.40 -5.20
N ARG A 29 -3.02 16.76 -5.27
CA ARG A 29 -4.16 17.03 -4.37
C ARG A 29 -3.81 16.75 -2.91
N PHE A 30 -3.21 15.60 -2.61
CA PHE A 30 -2.87 15.23 -1.22
C PHE A 30 -1.61 15.94 -0.71
N ALA A 31 -0.63 16.20 -1.58
CA ALA A 31 0.58 16.94 -1.22
C ALA A 31 0.28 18.37 -0.75
N LYS A 32 -0.76 19.02 -1.30
CA LYS A 32 -1.23 20.34 -0.81
C LYS A 32 -1.71 20.32 0.64
N LYS A 33 -2.07 19.15 1.17
CA LYS A 33 -2.43 18.93 2.58
C LYS A 33 -1.23 18.48 3.44
N GLY A 34 -0.04 18.38 2.85
CA GLY A 34 1.15 17.84 3.52
C GLY A 34 1.17 16.31 3.63
N LEU A 35 0.29 15.61 2.92
CA LEU A 35 0.20 14.15 2.94
C LEU A 35 1.01 13.54 1.79
N SER A 36 1.94 12.66 2.13
CA SER A 36 2.79 11.96 1.14
C SER A 36 2.90 10.46 1.37
N ASP A 37 2.65 9.97 2.59
CA ASP A 37 2.61 8.53 2.83
C ASP A 37 1.27 7.96 2.39
N ILE A 38 1.27 6.80 1.73
CA ILE A 38 0.05 6.20 1.20
C ILE A 38 -0.97 5.88 2.30
N PHE A 39 -0.53 5.52 3.50
CA PHE A 39 -1.47 5.25 4.59
C PHE A 39 -2.15 6.52 5.10
N ASP A 40 -1.43 7.65 5.15
CA ASP A 40 -2.01 8.94 5.50
C ASP A 40 -2.98 9.43 4.41
N VAL A 41 -2.61 9.24 3.14
CA VAL A 41 -3.47 9.55 1.99
C VAL A 41 -4.77 8.73 2.03
N LEU A 42 -4.68 7.44 2.35
CA LEU A 42 -5.84 6.58 2.49
C LEU A 42 -6.71 6.96 3.68
N ALA A 43 -6.13 7.24 4.85
CA ALA A 43 -6.88 7.65 6.04
C ALA A 43 -7.63 8.98 5.81
N GLU A 44 -7.10 9.88 4.96
CA GLU A 44 -7.80 11.09 4.53
C GLU A 44 -8.92 10.80 3.52
N ALA A 45 -8.77 9.78 2.68
CA ALA A 45 -9.73 9.46 1.61
C ALA A 45 -10.86 8.52 2.05
N ALA A 46 -10.61 7.68 3.05
CA ALA A 46 -11.47 6.59 3.48
C ALA A 46 -11.17 6.19 4.93
N PHE A 47 -12.08 5.43 5.53
CA PHE A 47 -11.83 4.75 6.79
C PHE A 47 -10.86 3.59 6.56
N LEU A 48 -9.59 3.82 6.87
CA LEU A 48 -8.51 2.84 6.73
C LEU A 48 -8.47 1.88 7.92
N ILE A 49 -8.41 0.59 7.61
CA ILE A 49 -8.15 -0.52 8.52
C ILE A 49 -6.95 -1.28 7.98
N ARG A 50 -5.94 -1.53 8.82
CA ARG A 50 -4.83 -2.44 8.51
C ARG A 50 -4.81 -3.51 9.58
N LYS A 51 -4.92 -4.78 9.20
CA LYS A 51 -4.97 -5.88 10.16
C LYS A 51 -4.45 -7.17 9.52
N PRO A 52 -3.73 -8.04 10.25
CA PRO A 52 -3.33 -9.30 9.67
C PRO A 52 -4.56 -10.17 9.45
N MET A 53 -4.69 -10.75 8.26
CA MET A 53 -5.63 -11.84 7.98
C MET A 53 -4.89 -13.18 7.91
N GLU A 54 -5.56 -14.25 8.33
CA GLU A 54 -5.02 -15.61 8.23
C GLU A 54 -4.88 -16.08 6.78
N THR A 55 -5.76 -15.58 5.89
CA THR A 55 -5.69 -15.86 4.45
C THR A 55 -4.69 -14.95 3.73
N ASN A 56 -3.96 -15.52 2.77
CA ASN A 56 -3.12 -14.80 1.81
C ASN A 56 -3.82 -14.62 0.45
N GLU A 57 -5.12 -14.87 0.36
CA GLU A 57 -5.90 -14.68 -0.88
C GLU A 57 -6.31 -13.22 -1.08
N ILE A 58 -6.41 -12.45 0.02
CA ILE A 58 -6.88 -11.06 0.02
C ILE A 58 -5.74 -10.16 0.48
N SER A 59 -5.21 -9.34 -0.43
CA SER A 59 -4.22 -8.31 -0.10
C SER A 59 -4.84 -7.07 0.53
N GLY A 60 -6.05 -6.73 0.10
CA GLY A 60 -6.84 -5.61 0.56
C GLY A 60 -8.15 -5.55 -0.23
N PHE A 61 -9.03 -4.66 0.19
CA PHE A 61 -10.26 -4.35 -0.55
C PHE A 61 -10.81 -2.99 -0.13
N SER A 62 -11.56 -2.38 -1.04
CA SER A 62 -12.37 -1.20 -0.78
C SER A 62 -13.85 -1.56 -0.72
N THR A 63 -14.58 -0.90 0.18
CA THR A 63 -16.03 -1.01 0.26
C THR A 63 -16.70 0.32 0.57
N TYR A 64 -18.02 0.39 0.35
CA TYR A 64 -18.85 1.52 0.72
C TYR A 64 -19.95 1.05 1.68
N PHE A 65 -19.99 1.64 2.87
CA PHE A 65 -20.91 1.30 3.94
C PHE A 65 -21.31 2.55 4.71
N GLU A 66 -22.61 2.74 4.97
CA GLU A 66 -23.16 3.86 5.77
C GLU A 66 -22.55 5.22 5.38
N GLU A 67 -22.64 5.55 4.08
CA GLU A 67 -22.11 6.79 3.50
C GLU A 67 -20.58 6.98 3.54
N GLN A 68 -19.85 5.96 3.96
CA GLN A 68 -18.40 6.01 4.14
C GLN A 68 -17.69 4.98 3.25
N PHE A 69 -16.59 5.40 2.65
CA PHE A 69 -15.64 4.46 2.03
C PHE A 69 -14.76 3.85 3.11
N ILE A 70 -14.56 2.53 3.03
CA ILE A 70 -13.71 1.77 3.93
C ILE A 70 -12.65 1.07 3.09
N VAL A 71 -11.40 1.16 3.51
CA VAL A 71 -10.28 0.44 2.89
C VAL A 71 -9.69 -0.50 3.93
N PHE A 72 -9.64 -1.78 3.60
CA PHE A 72 -8.95 -2.78 4.39
C PHE A 72 -7.65 -3.18 3.71
N LEU A 73 -6.54 -3.21 4.45
CA LEU A 73 -5.25 -3.73 4.00
C LEU A 73 -4.79 -4.88 4.89
N ASN A 74 -4.38 -5.98 4.27
CA ASN A 74 -3.89 -7.15 4.98
C ASN A 74 -2.41 -6.97 5.34
N SER A 75 -2.15 -6.67 6.63
CA SER A 75 -0.79 -6.47 7.15
C SER A 75 0.02 -7.78 7.31
N ASN A 76 -0.53 -8.92 6.86
CA ASN A 76 0.19 -10.19 6.74
C ASN A 76 1.07 -10.26 5.48
N PHE A 77 0.87 -9.36 4.51
CA PHE A 77 1.79 -9.16 3.39
C PHE A 77 2.96 -8.26 3.78
N THR A 78 4.07 -8.35 3.02
CA THR A 78 5.21 -7.43 3.22
C THR A 78 4.77 -5.98 3.15
N LEU A 79 5.37 -5.10 3.94
CA LEU A 79 4.99 -3.68 3.96
C LEU A 79 5.03 -3.02 2.56
N GLY A 80 6.00 -3.38 1.71
CA GLY A 80 6.06 -2.87 0.33
C GLY A 80 4.90 -3.33 -0.57
N HIS A 81 4.34 -4.52 -0.30
CA HIS A 81 3.13 -5.02 -0.96
C HIS A 81 1.89 -4.31 -0.43
N GLU A 82 1.77 -4.19 0.89
CA GLU A 82 0.68 -3.47 1.55
C GLU A 82 0.54 -2.02 1.05
N ARG A 83 1.67 -1.33 0.85
CA ARG A 83 1.70 0.03 0.28
C ARG A 83 1.23 0.09 -1.17
N PHE A 84 1.61 -0.91 -1.98
CA PHE A 84 1.15 -1.01 -3.37
C PHE A 84 -0.35 -1.26 -3.43
N THR A 85 -0.85 -2.21 -2.63
CA THR A 85 -2.29 -2.45 -2.48
C THR A 85 -2.99 -1.19 -2.02
N GLY A 86 -2.44 -0.43 -1.08
CA GLY A 86 -3.03 0.84 -0.67
C GLY A 86 -3.21 1.85 -1.81
N ALA A 87 -2.22 1.99 -2.70
CA ALA A 87 -2.33 2.86 -3.86
C ALA A 87 -3.30 2.33 -4.93
N HIS A 88 -3.41 1.01 -5.05
CA HIS A 88 -4.41 0.34 -5.89
C HIS A 88 -5.83 0.61 -5.37
N GLU A 89 -6.08 0.44 -4.07
CA GLU A 89 -7.38 0.74 -3.47
C GLU A 89 -7.74 2.24 -3.58
N LEU A 90 -6.75 3.14 -3.45
CA LEU A 90 -6.95 4.57 -3.65
C LEU A 90 -7.51 4.88 -5.05
N TYR A 91 -7.07 4.17 -6.09
CA TYR A 91 -7.63 4.33 -7.44
C TYR A 91 -9.14 4.02 -7.44
N HIS A 92 -9.56 2.91 -6.85
CA HIS A 92 -10.97 2.53 -6.80
C HIS A 92 -11.82 3.54 -6.02
N ILE A 93 -11.30 4.07 -4.91
CA ILE A 93 -11.99 5.13 -4.16
C ILE A 93 -12.21 6.38 -5.02
N ILE A 94 -11.19 6.81 -5.76
CA ILE A 94 -11.23 8.07 -6.51
C ILE A 94 -12.00 7.92 -7.83
N TYR A 95 -11.78 6.84 -8.58
CA TYR A 95 -12.25 6.69 -9.97
C TYR A 95 -13.34 5.63 -10.15
N ASN A 96 -13.57 4.75 -9.17
CA ASN A 96 -14.66 3.77 -9.20
C ASN A 96 -15.70 3.90 -8.06
N PRO A 97 -16.03 5.11 -7.55
CA PRO A 97 -16.92 5.25 -6.40
C PRO A 97 -18.33 4.72 -6.67
N ASN A 98 -18.84 4.83 -7.90
CA ASN A 98 -20.16 4.33 -8.27
C ASN A 98 -20.22 2.80 -8.30
N ILE A 99 -19.12 2.14 -8.67
CA ILE A 99 -19.01 0.67 -8.66
C ILE A 99 -19.03 0.20 -7.21
N LEU A 100 -18.21 0.80 -6.35
CA LEU A 100 -18.18 0.49 -4.92
C LEU A 100 -19.52 0.72 -4.23
N LYS A 101 -20.22 1.82 -4.55
CA LYS A 101 -21.56 2.09 -4.00
C LYS A 101 -22.61 1.07 -4.42
N LYS A 102 -22.52 0.52 -5.64
CA LYS A 102 -23.49 -0.44 -6.18
C LYS A 102 -23.22 -1.87 -5.71
N GLU A 103 -21.95 -2.30 -5.79
CA GLU A 103 -21.59 -3.72 -5.60
C GLU A 103 -21.01 -4.00 -4.21
N LYS A 104 -20.78 -2.96 -3.42
CA LYS A 104 -20.12 -2.95 -2.11
C LYS A 104 -18.66 -3.38 -2.17
N VAL A 105 -18.27 -4.41 -2.92
CA VAL A 105 -16.87 -4.85 -3.07
C VAL A 105 -16.64 -5.28 -4.52
N ILE A 106 -15.47 -4.95 -5.07
CA ILE A 106 -15.04 -5.45 -6.38
C ILE A 106 -14.46 -6.86 -6.16
N LEU A 107 -15.29 -7.89 -6.37
CA LEU A 107 -14.89 -9.31 -6.21
C LEU A 107 -14.71 -10.03 -7.55
N ASP A 108 -15.41 -9.59 -8.59
CA ASP A 108 -15.36 -10.18 -9.92
C ASP A 108 -14.33 -9.45 -10.79
N LYS A 109 -13.09 -9.93 -10.71
CA LYS A 109 -11.95 -9.36 -11.45
C LYS A 109 -12.07 -9.49 -12.96
N GLU A 110 -12.79 -10.49 -13.46
CA GLU A 110 -12.97 -10.66 -14.91
C GLU A 110 -13.97 -9.64 -15.45
N LYS A 111 -15.03 -9.35 -14.67
CA LYS A 111 -16.00 -8.31 -15.01
C LYS A 111 -15.41 -6.90 -14.97
N TYR A 112 -14.46 -6.64 -14.07
CA TYR A 112 -13.82 -5.33 -13.87
C TYR A 112 -12.34 -5.32 -14.25
N LYS A 113 -11.98 -6.11 -15.25
CA LYS A 113 -10.58 -6.32 -15.62
C LYS A 113 -9.88 -5.01 -16.02
N GLU A 114 -10.55 -4.14 -16.76
CA GLU A 114 -9.99 -2.86 -17.17
C GLU A 114 -9.74 -1.93 -15.97
N GLU A 115 -10.64 -1.94 -14.99
CA GLU A 115 -10.48 -1.17 -13.75
C GLU A 115 -9.36 -1.71 -12.87
N GLU A 116 -9.22 -3.03 -12.73
CA GLU A 116 -8.13 -3.66 -11.97
C GLU A 116 -6.77 -3.39 -12.62
N GLU A 117 -6.67 -3.52 -13.96
CA GLU A 117 -5.45 -3.19 -14.70
C GLU A 117 -5.11 -1.70 -14.56
N ALA A 118 -6.12 -0.82 -14.62
CA ALA A 118 -5.91 0.61 -14.42
C ALA A 118 -5.47 0.93 -12.98
N ALA A 119 -6.02 0.25 -11.97
CA ALA A 119 -5.62 0.41 -10.57
C ALA A 119 -4.15 0.02 -10.35
N ASP A 120 -3.68 -1.08 -10.95
CA ASP A 120 -2.28 -1.51 -10.87
C ASP A 120 -1.32 -0.52 -11.53
N ILE A 121 -1.68 -0.01 -12.72
CA ILE A 121 -0.87 0.99 -13.42
C ILE A 121 -0.85 2.30 -12.63
N PHE A 122 -2.01 2.75 -12.15
CA PHE A 122 -2.13 3.93 -11.29
C PHE A 122 -1.27 3.77 -10.04
N ALA A 123 -1.32 2.63 -9.34
CA ALA A 123 -0.53 2.38 -8.14
C ALA A 123 0.98 2.48 -8.41
N SER A 124 1.43 1.88 -9.53
CA SER A 124 2.81 1.97 -9.99
C SER A 124 3.22 3.41 -10.28
N GLU A 125 2.43 4.14 -11.07
CA GLU A 125 2.69 5.54 -11.38
C GLU A 125 2.64 6.41 -10.13
N PHE A 126 1.70 6.19 -9.19
CA PHE A 126 1.48 6.92 -7.94
C PHE A 126 2.64 6.77 -6.96
N LEU A 127 3.14 5.55 -6.75
CA LEU A 127 4.23 5.27 -5.82
C LEU A 127 5.61 5.48 -6.44
N MET A 128 5.74 5.34 -7.76
CA MET A 128 7.01 5.42 -8.48
C MET A 128 6.93 6.37 -9.68
N PRO A 129 6.79 7.70 -9.46
CA PRO A 129 6.70 8.69 -10.53
C PRO A 129 7.88 8.59 -11.49
N GLU A 130 7.62 8.53 -12.79
CA GLU A 130 8.65 8.28 -13.82
C GLU A 130 9.86 9.22 -13.70
N ASP A 131 9.60 10.53 -13.65
CA ASP A 131 10.66 11.54 -13.68
C ASP A 131 11.50 11.47 -12.40
N TYR A 132 10.86 11.18 -11.27
CA TYR A 132 11.55 11.05 -9.99
C TYR A 132 12.34 9.73 -9.90
N ILE A 133 11.84 8.64 -10.47
CA ILE A 133 12.60 7.39 -10.59
C ILE A 133 13.88 7.62 -11.40
N LYS A 134 13.77 8.30 -12.55
CA LYS A 134 14.91 8.64 -13.40
C LYS A 134 15.90 9.54 -12.65
N GLU A 135 15.43 10.59 -11.99
CA GLU A 135 16.28 11.49 -11.19
C GLU A 135 17.10 10.72 -10.15
N ILE A 136 16.43 9.92 -9.31
CA ILE A 136 17.09 9.18 -8.23
C ILE A 136 18.02 8.10 -8.78
N PHE A 137 17.65 7.44 -9.88
CA PHE A 137 18.50 6.45 -10.53
C PHE A 137 19.81 7.09 -11.01
N TYR A 138 19.77 8.19 -11.75
CA TYR A 138 20.98 8.85 -12.25
C TYR A 138 21.78 9.55 -11.15
N LYS A 139 21.14 9.92 -10.03
CA LYS A 139 21.82 10.52 -8.88
C LYS A 139 22.57 9.50 -8.01
N ILE A 140 21.98 8.33 -7.76
CA ILE A 140 22.47 7.39 -6.74
C ILE A 140 23.05 6.10 -7.36
N ILE A 141 22.53 5.66 -8.50
CA ILE A 141 22.90 4.39 -9.13
C ILE A 141 23.84 4.64 -10.32
N ASN A 142 23.38 5.40 -11.30
CA ASN A 142 24.11 5.82 -12.50
C ASN A 142 24.93 4.70 -13.19
N VAL A 143 24.26 3.59 -13.52
CA VAL A 143 24.85 2.48 -14.29
C VAL A 143 24.11 2.23 -15.59
N ASP A 144 24.78 1.63 -16.57
CA ASP A 144 24.12 1.14 -17.79
C ASP A 144 23.03 0.10 -17.46
N LYS A 145 21.98 0.04 -18.29
CA LYS A 145 20.84 -0.87 -18.10
C LYS A 145 21.22 -2.34 -18.00
N ASN A 146 22.33 -2.77 -18.61
CA ASN A 146 22.83 -4.14 -18.52
C ASN A 146 23.68 -4.39 -17.26
N SER A 147 24.08 -3.33 -16.56
CA SER A 147 24.92 -3.34 -15.37
C SER A 147 24.13 -3.20 -14.06
N VAL A 148 22.80 -3.23 -14.10
CA VAL A 148 21.95 -3.21 -12.91
C VAL A 148 22.19 -4.47 -12.06
N LEU A 149 22.38 -4.31 -10.76
CA LEU A 149 22.65 -5.39 -9.80
C LEU A 149 21.60 -5.37 -8.68
N PRO A 150 21.45 -6.46 -7.89
CA PRO A 150 20.49 -6.52 -6.79
C PRO A 150 20.58 -5.34 -5.82
N ARG A 151 21.80 -4.90 -5.47
CA ARG A 151 22.03 -3.73 -4.60
C ARG A 151 21.41 -2.44 -5.13
N HIS A 152 21.36 -2.26 -6.45
CA HIS A 152 20.79 -1.05 -7.06
C HIS A 152 19.27 -1.05 -6.89
N ILE A 153 18.63 -2.21 -7.08
CA ILE A 153 17.19 -2.38 -6.83
C ILE A 153 16.89 -2.21 -5.34
N ILE A 154 17.75 -2.74 -4.46
CA ILE A 154 17.63 -2.57 -3.00
C ILE A 154 17.59 -1.10 -2.60
N ARG A 155 18.53 -0.29 -3.10
CA ARG A 155 18.54 1.16 -2.84
C ARG A 155 17.27 1.83 -3.35
N MET A 156 16.88 1.53 -4.59
CA MET A 156 15.70 2.16 -5.19
C MET A 156 14.39 1.76 -4.49
N HIS A 157 14.15 0.47 -4.23
CA HIS A 157 12.88 0.04 -3.64
C HIS A 157 12.72 0.54 -2.20
N ASN A 158 13.82 0.66 -1.44
CA ASN A 158 13.80 1.29 -0.12
C ASN A 158 13.53 2.80 -0.20
N TYR A 159 14.13 3.50 -1.18
CA TYR A 159 13.89 4.91 -1.39
C TYR A 159 12.42 5.22 -1.70
N PHE A 160 11.81 4.45 -2.60
CA PHE A 160 10.40 4.60 -3.00
C PHE A 160 9.42 3.86 -2.10
N LYS A 161 9.91 3.13 -1.09
CA LYS A 161 9.12 2.34 -0.13
C LYS A 161 8.12 1.39 -0.82
N VAL A 162 8.60 0.63 -1.81
CA VAL A 162 7.82 -0.39 -2.54
C VAL A 162 8.51 -1.75 -2.45
N SER A 163 7.81 -2.81 -2.90
CA SER A 163 8.43 -4.14 -2.98
C SER A 163 9.61 -4.16 -3.98
N TYR A 164 10.58 -5.03 -3.73
CA TYR A 164 11.73 -5.24 -4.63
C TYR A 164 11.26 -5.57 -6.06
N LYS A 165 10.25 -6.44 -6.19
CA LYS A 165 9.71 -6.87 -7.48
C LYS A 165 9.03 -5.72 -8.24
N ALA A 166 8.26 -4.88 -7.56
CA ALA A 166 7.62 -3.71 -8.16
C ALA A 166 8.68 -2.73 -8.71
N MET A 167 9.71 -2.44 -7.91
CA MET A 167 10.82 -1.58 -8.36
C MET A 167 11.58 -2.18 -9.54
N LEU A 168 11.89 -3.48 -9.53
CA LEU A 168 12.54 -4.15 -10.67
C LEU A 168 11.71 -4.00 -11.96
N LYS A 169 10.40 -4.28 -11.89
CA LYS A 169 9.50 -4.11 -13.03
C LYS A 169 9.48 -2.66 -13.52
N ARG A 170 9.44 -1.69 -12.60
CA ARG A 170 9.44 -0.26 -12.93
C ARG A 170 10.73 0.18 -13.61
N LEU A 171 11.89 -0.27 -13.14
CA LEU A 171 13.17 0.03 -13.77
C LEU A 171 13.26 -0.55 -15.20
N ILE A 172 12.70 -1.74 -15.44
CA ILE A 172 12.61 -2.33 -16.78
C ILE A 172 11.65 -1.54 -17.66
N GLN A 173 10.47 -1.20 -17.15
CA GLN A 173 9.45 -0.41 -17.87
C GLN A 173 10.01 0.93 -18.36
N LEU A 174 10.83 1.60 -17.54
CA LEU A 174 11.43 2.90 -17.87
C LEU A 174 12.76 2.79 -18.64
N GLY A 175 13.17 1.58 -19.04
CA GLY A 175 14.41 1.35 -19.79
C GLY A 175 15.71 1.53 -19.00
N LEU A 176 15.61 1.63 -17.66
CA LEU A 176 16.75 1.78 -16.74
C LEU A 176 17.40 0.44 -16.37
N CYS A 177 16.70 -0.67 -16.60
CA CYS A 177 17.21 -2.04 -16.47
C CYS A 177 16.86 -2.84 -17.73
N SER A 178 17.80 -3.64 -18.23
CA SER A 178 17.52 -4.51 -19.38
C SER A 178 16.51 -5.60 -18.99
N PRO A 179 15.48 -5.89 -19.82
CA PRO A 179 14.56 -7.01 -19.63
C PRO A 179 15.28 -8.36 -19.47
N ASP A 180 16.43 -8.55 -20.14
CA ASP A 180 17.22 -9.79 -20.07
C ASP A 180 17.72 -10.12 -18.66
N LYS A 181 17.77 -9.11 -17.77
CA LYS A 181 18.17 -9.32 -16.36
C LYS A 181 17.05 -9.78 -15.45
N TYR A 182 15.79 -9.76 -15.92
CA TYR A 182 14.63 -9.98 -15.06
C TYR A 182 14.70 -11.32 -14.33
N GLU A 183 14.96 -12.41 -15.06
CA GLU A 183 15.02 -13.77 -14.51
C GLU A 183 16.11 -13.95 -13.44
N GLU A 184 17.24 -13.26 -13.59
CA GLU A 184 18.31 -13.27 -12.59
C GLU A 184 17.90 -12.46 -11.35
N LEU A 185 17.41 -11.25 -11.57
CA LEU A 185 17.17 -10.26 -10.51
C LEU A 185 15.92 -10.58 -9.69
N VAL A 186 14.88 -11.14 -10.30
CA VAL A 186 13.61 -11.49 -9.62
C VAL A 186 13.81 -12.64 -8.62
N LYS A 187 14.77 -13.55 -8.88
CA LYS A 187 15.09 -14.65 -7.94
C LYS A 187 15.54 -14.15 -6.58
N ILE A 188 16.10 -12.94 -6.49
CA ILE A 188 16.53 -12.35 -5.22
C ILE A 188 15.38 -12.16 -4.25
N CYS A 189 14.17 -11.87 -4.75
CA CYS A 189 12.97 -11.72 -3.91
C CYS A 189 12.06 -12.96 -3.93
N SER A 190 12.59 -14.14 -4.26
CA SER A 190 11.85 -15.40 -4.11
C SER A 190 11.75 -15.81 -2.65
N ILE A 191 10.77 -16.67 -2.32
CA ILE A 191 10.53 -17.12 -0.95
C ILE A 191 11.78 -17.81 -0.37
N GLU A 192 12.47 -18.62 -1.18
CA GLU A 192 13.69 -19.34 -0.80
C GLU A 192 14.87 -18.40 -0.53
N ASN A 193 14.85 -17.19 -1.09
CA ASN A 193 15.91 -16.19 -0.95
C ASN A 193 15.58 -15.09 0.08
N THR A 194 14.57 -15.28 0.94
CA THR A 194 14.17 -14.28 1.94
C THR A 194 15.34 -13.82 2.82
N GLU A 195 16.11 -14.75 3.39
CA GLU A 195 17.28 -14.42 4.22
C GLU A 195 18.37 -13.67 3.43
N LYS A 196 18.57 -14.06 2.16
CA LYS A 196 19.52 -13.40 1.27
C LYS A 196 19.10 -11.96 0.99
N LEU A 197 17.83 -11.71 0.66
CA LEU A 197 17.31 -10.36 0.44
C LEU A 197 17.45 -9.51 1.71
N GLN A 198 17.14 -10.05 2.90
CA GLN A 198 17.33 -9.35 4.17
C GLN A 198 18.79 -9.01 4.43
N SER A 199 19.71 -9.95 4.21
CA SER A 199 21.15 -9.73 4.38
C SER A 199 21.69 -8.65 3.44
N LEU A 200 21.29 -8.68 2.16
CA LEU A 200 21.66 -7.65 1.20
C LEU A 200 21.05 -6.28 1.57
N THR A 201 19.81 -6.25 2.05
CA THR A 201 19.12 -5.02 2.49
C THR A 201 19.87 -4.35 3.64
N LYS A 202 20.24 -5.13 4.66
CA LYS A 202 21.05 -4.65 5.80
C LYS A 202 22.43 -4.18 5.36
N ARG A 203 23.07 -4.88 4.42
CA ARG A 203 24.39 -4.50 3.86
C ARG A 203 24.35 -3.13 3.16
N GLU A 204 23.24 -2.80 2.51
CA GLU A 204 23.03 -1.50 1.88
C GLU A 204 22.59 -0.41 2.88
N GLY A 205 22.48 -0.74 4.18
CA GLY A 205 22.19 0.22 5.26
C GLY A 205 20.71 0.45 5.54
N TYR A 206 19.81 -0.42 5.06
CA TYR A 206 18.36 -0.27 5.23
C TYR A 206 17.78 -1.25 6.25
N SER A 207 16.67 -0.87 6.88
CA SER A 207 15.83 -1.78 7.68
C SER A 207 15.19 -2.85 6.79
N THR A 208 14.89 -4.01 7.37
CA THR A 208 14.15 -5.09 6.69
C THR A 208 12.63 -4.92 6.75
N ASP A 209 12.11 -3.91 7.44
CA ASP A 209 10.65 -3.72 7.66
C ASP A 209 9.86 -3.68 6.35
N LEU A 210 10.45 -3.13 5.28
CA LEU A 210 9.79 -3.01 3.98
C LEU A 210 9.51 -4.37 3.32
N ILE A 211 10.30 -5.40 3.65
CA ILE A 211 10.30 -6.72 3.00
C ILE A 211 9.80 -7.83 3.93
N ILE A 212 9.26 -7.49 5.09
CA ILE A 212 8.60 -8.42 6.02
C ILE A 212 7.17 -7.96 6.30
N PRO A 213 6.27 -8.88 6.72
CA PRO A 213 4.93 -8.50 7.15
C PRO A 213 4.96 -7.52 8.32
N SER A 214 4.18 -6.45 8.23
CA SER A 214 4.11 -5.44 9.30
C SER A 214 3.32 -5.93 10.51
N LYS A 215 2.34 -6.83 10.28
CA LYS A 215 1.46 -7.44 11.31
C LYS A 215 0.73 -6.42 12.18
N VAL A 216 0.69 -5.15 11.77
CA VAL A 216 0.05 -4.10 12.53
C VAL A 216 -1.46 -4.28 12.56
N THR A 217 -2.07 -3.93 13.68
CA THR A 217 -3.49 -3.62 13.78
C THR A 217 -3.60 -2.11 13.89
N TYR A 218 -4.16 -1.47 12.88
CA TYR A 218 -4.39 -0.04 12.79
C TYR A 218 -5.81 0.22 12.34
N ILE A 219 -6.44 1.23 12.92
CA ILE A 219 -7.71 1.79 12.50
C ILE A 219 -7.58 3.32 12.44
N SER A 220 -8.39 3.95 11.61
CA SER A 220 -8.42 5.40 11.49
C SER A 220 -8.76 6.07 12.82
N LYS A 221 -8.11 7.20 13.12
CA LYS A 221 -8.18 7.85 14.45
C LYS A 221 -9.59 8.30 14.82
N GLU A 222 -10.40 8.60 13.81
CA GLU A 222 -11.81 8.95 13.91
C GLU A 222 -12.58 7.87 14.68
N TYR A 223 -12.23 6.59 14.52
CA TYR A 223 -12.83 5.50 15.31
C TYR A 223 -12.61 5.68 16.80
N ILE A 224 -11.36 5.94 17.18
CA ILE A 224 -10.96 6.13 18.58
C ILE A 224 -11.72 7.35 19.14
N GLU A 225 -11.76 8.45 18.40
CA GLU A 225 -12.49 9.65 18.79
C GLU A 225 -14.00 9.40 18.93
N PHE A 226 -14.62 8.64 18.02
CA PHE A 226 -16.04 8.32 18.11
C PHE A 226 -16.35 7.45 19.33
N VAL A 227 -15.55 6.43 19.61
CA VAL A 227 -15.74 5.58 20.79
C VAL A 227 -15.62 6.41 22.06
N LYS A 228 -14.55 7.21 22.19
CA LYS A 228 -14.32 8.12 23.33
C LYS A 228 -15.46 9.11 23.52
N ASN A 229 -15.81 9.84 22.47
CA ASN A 229 -16.86 10.87 22.53
C ASN A 229 -18.23 10.28 22.87
N ASN A 230 -18.57 9.08 22.38
CA ASN A 230 -19.83 8.44 22.73
C ASN A 230 -19.86 7.99 24.19
N TYR A 231 -18.75 7.51 24.73
CA TYR A 231 -18.65 7.17 26.15
C TYR A 231 -18.75 8.43 27.03
N GLU A 232 -17.96 9.46 26.73
CA GLU A 232 -17.94 10.73 27.47
C GLU A 232 -19.30 11.46 27.46
N ARG A 233 -20.13 11.21 26.44
CA ARG A 233 -21.50 11.75 26.34
C ARG A 233 -22.57 10.84 26.97
N GLY A 234 -22.20 9.67 27.49
CA GLY A 234 -23.12 8.69 28.06
C GLY A 234 -23.96 7.94 27.02
N ASN A 235 -23.59 7.97 25.74
CA ASN A 235 -24.30 7.24 24.67
C ASN A 235 -23.98 5.74 24.69
N ILE A 236 -22.82 5.36 25.22
CA ILE A 236 -22.40 3.96 25.38
C ILE A 236 -21.87 3.74 26.81
N SER A 237 -22.01 2.52 27.32
CA SER A 237 -21.44 2.12 28.61
C SER A 237 -19.92 1.93 28.53
N TYR A 238 -19.26 1.87 29.69
CA TYR A 238 -17.84 1.51 29.77
C TYR A 238 -17.56 0.14 29.13
N GLU A 239 -18.43 -0.86 29.34
CA GLU A 239 -18.30 -2.19 28.73
C GLU A 239 -18.39 -2.15 27.19
N ASN A 240 -19.24 -1.30 26.64
CA ASN A 240 -19.35 -1.11 25.19
C ASN A 240 -18.11 -0.40 24.62
N MET A 241 -17.57 0.60 25.34
CA MET A 241 -16.31 1.25 24.98
C MET A 241 -15.15 0.24 25.01
N LYS A 242 -15.03 -0.53 26.09
CA LYS A 242 -14.03 -1.59 26.25
C LYS A 242 -14.09 -2.59 25.09
N SER A 243 -15.28 -3.13 24.82
CA SER A 243 -15.49 -4.07 23.71
C SER A 243 -15.10 -3.48 22.35
N SER A 244 -15.35 -2.18 22.14
CA SER A 244 -14.98 -1.46 20.91
C SER A 244 -13.45 -1.31 20.77
N PHE A 245 -12.74 -1.00 21.85
CA PHE A 245 -11.27 -0.95 21.82
C PHE A 245 -10.61 -2.32 21.69
N GLU A 246 -11.15 -3.35 22.35
CA GLU A 246 -10.62 -4.71 22.26
C GLU A 246 -10.66 -5.24 20.82
N PHE A 247 -11.65 -4.83 20.01
CA PHE A 247 -11.75 -5.18 18.58
C PHE A 247 -10.52 -4.75 17.77
N ILE A 248 -9.89 -3.64 18.16
CA ILE A 248 -8.68 -3.10 17.53
C ILE A 248 -7.41 -3.37 18.34
N GLY A 249 -7.49 -4.23 19.36
CA GLY A 249 -6.35 -4.61 20.20
C GLY A 249 -5.90 -3.52 21.17
N LEU A 250 -6.78 -2.59 21.51
CA LEU A 250 -6.56 -1.54 22.52
C LEU A 250 -7.46 -1.78 23.73
N THR A 251 -7.23 -1.00 24.77
CA THR A 251 -7.99 -1.01 26.03
C THR A 251 -8.39 0.42 26.42
N PRO A 252 -9.43 0.61 27.24
CA PRO A 252 -9.73 1.93 27.80
C PRO A 252 -8.55 2.57 28.54
N ASP A 253 -7.75 1.76 29.24
CA ASP A 253 -6.56 2.17 29.99
C ASP A 253 -5.48 2.84 29.10
N ASP A 254 -5.35 2.41 27.84
CA ASP A 254 -4.42 3.03 26.86
C ASP A 254 -4.71 4.52 26.64
N PHE A 255 -5.93 4.97 26.96
CA PHE A 255 -6.39 6.35 26.85
C PHE A 255 -6.67 7.01 28.20
N GLY A 256 -6.36 6.32 29.31
CA GLY A 256 -6.55 6.83 30.67
C GLY A 256 -7.98 6.78 31.20
N TYR A 257 -8.85 5.93 30.64
CA TYR A 257 -10.15 5.66 31.24
C TYR A 257 -10.01 4.52 32.26
N GLU A 258 -10.58 4.72 33.45
CA GLU A 258 -10.65 3.70 34.50
C GLU A 258 -12.05 3.10 34.57
N TYR A 259 -12.15 1.88 35.13
CA TYR A 259 -13.45 1.26 35.37
C TYR A 259 -14.29 2.14 36.32
N PRO A 260 -15.56 2.46 36.00
CA PRO A 260 -16.40 3.28 36.87
C PRO A 260 -16.56 2.60 38.23
N GLN A 261 -16.31 3.32 39.33
CA GLN A 261 -16.58 2.78 40.65
C GLN A 261 -18.10 2.71 40.89
N GLU A 262 -18.58 1.72 41.65
CA GLU A 262 -20.01 1.43 41.86
C GLU A 262 -20.83 2.62 42.42
N GLU A 263 -20.19 3.69 42.90
CA GLU A 263 -20.84 4.88 43.46
C GLU A 263 -21.31 5.91 42.41
N ASP A 264 -21.04 5.71 41.11
CA ASP A 264 -21.40 6.65 40.02
C ASP A 264 -22.69 6.28 39.24
N TYR A 265 -23.55 5.40 39.77
CA TYR A 265 -24.85 5.03 39.18
C TYR A 265 -26.06 5.61 39.93
#